data_AF-A0A956H4P7-F1
#
_entry.id   AF-A0A956H4P7-F1
#
_cell.length_a   1.000
_cell.length_b   1.000
_cell.length_c   1.000
_cell.angle_alpha   90.00
_cell.angle_beta   90.00
_cell.angle_gamma   90.00
#
_symmetry.space_group_name_H-M   'P 1'
#
loop_
_entity.id
_entity.type
_entity.pdbx_description
1 polymer ?
#
loop_
_entity_poly.entity_id
_entity_poly.type
_entity_poly.pdbx_seq_one_letter_code
_entity_poly.pdbx_strand_id
1 'polypeptide(L)'
;DGNDDDTDACIPTFCTNAVCGDGHIQAGVEVCDDGNVEEDGACPNCQEAFCGDGFVQDGVEDCDDGNNVSNDGCAADCTGEFPAVCTTGNDPGTNSPWVVCSANANQAWISANSGGNFHPVVICQSLGYNTVGQWGGTCGNVCGYCQGATSCMNTGSMQFDFGNWNGSGNCGADAMGPIICNTVHWTCVN
;
A
#
# COMPACT_ATOMS: atom_id res chain seq x y z
N ASP A 1 -9.08 34.29 -28.88
CA ASP A 1 -7.92 35.16 -29.27
C ASP A 1 -7.81 35.38 -30.77
N GLY A 2 -8.28 34.47 -31.62
CA GLY A 2 -8.22 34.59 -33.08
C GLY A 2 -6.96 34.00 -33.70
N ASN A 3 -6.29 33.08 -33.00
CA ASN A 3 -5.20 32.25 -33.52
C ASN A 3 -5.64 30.77 -33.57
N ASP A 4 -4.73 29.89 -34.02
CA ASP A 4 -4.92 28.43 -34.02
C ASP A 4 -4.00 27.76 -32.97
N ASP A 5 -3.75 28.43 -31.83
CA ASP A 5 -2.84 27.96 -30.79
C ASP A 5 -3.61 27.31 -29.63
N ASP A 6 -3.51 25.98 -29.51
CA ASP A 6 -4.15 25.22 -28.42
C ASP A 6 -3.40 25.35 -27.07
N THR A 7 -2.33 26.15 -26.98
CA THR A 7 -1.52 26.30 -25.75
C THR A 7 -1.78 27.62 -25.00
N ASP A 8 -2.83 28.36 -25.38
CA ASP A 8 -3.26 29.58 -24.70
C ASP A 8 -4.65 29.42 -24.05
N ALA A 9 -5.28 30.52 -23.63
CA ALA A 9 -6.52 30.47 -22.87
C ALA A 9 -7.76 29.95 -23.65
N CYS A 10 -7.64 29.65 -24.95
CA CYS A 10 -8.75 29.19 -25.79
C CYS A 10 -8.39 27.93 -26.60
N ILE A 11 -9.37 27.05 -26.79
CA ILE A 11 -9.28 25.88 -27.67
C ILE A 11 -9.88 26.24 -29.04
N PRO A 12 -9.07 26.50 -30.08
CA PRO A 12 -9.54 26.93 -31.41
C PRO A 12 -10.44 25.91 -32.12
N THR A 13 -10.28 24.61 -31.85
CA THR A 13 -11.12 23.56 -32.47
C THR A 13 -12.61 23.69 -32.10
N PHE A 14 -12.91 24.20 -30.90
CA PHE A 14 -14.29 24.31 -30.39
C PHE A 14 -14.70 25.74 -30.01
N CYS A 15 -13.80 26.72 -30.13
CA CYS A 15 -14.00 28.10 -29.66
C CYS A 15 -14.48 28.15 -28.19
N THR A 16 -13.88 27.31 -27.34
CA THR A 16 -14.17 27.23 -25.91
C THR A 16 -12.96 27.71 -25.11
N ASN A 17 -13.17 28.05 -23.84
CA ASN A 17 -12.05 28.30 -22.94
C ASN A 17 -11.25 27.00 -22.75
N ALA A 18 -9.95 27.15 -22.48
CA ALA A 18 -9.08 26.12 -21.94
C ALA A 18 -9.73 25.42 -20.73
N VAL A 19 -9.64 24.10 -20.68
CA VAL A 19 -10.17 23.29 -19.56
C VAL A 19 -9.15 22.21 -19.21
N CYS A 20 -8.86 22.09 -17.93
CA CYS A 20 -8.05 20.99 -17.41
C CYS A 20 -8.53 19.62 -17.91
N GLY A 21 -7.61 18.80 -18.39
CA GLY A 21 -7.89 17.46 -18.88
C GLY A 21 -8.32 17.40 -20.35
N ASP A 22 -8.08 18.46 -21.11
CA ASP A 22 -8.30 18.48 -22.56
C ASP A 22 -7.07 17.98 -23.35
N GLY A 23 -5.96 17.71 -22.64
CA GLY A 23 -4.73 17.13 -23.16
C GLY A 23 -3.73 18.15 -23.68
N HIS A 24 -3.91 19.45 -23.38
CA HIS A 24 -3.06 20.52 -23.87
C HIS A 24 -2.59 21.46 -22.77
N ILE A 25 -1.30 21.46 -22.42
CA ILE A 25 -0.77 22.40 -21.43
C ILE A 25 -0.96 23.86 -21.88
N GLN A 26 -1.85 24.60 -21.21
CA GLN A 26 -2.11 26.01 -21.54
C GLN A 26 -1.39 27.00 -20.63
N ALA A 27 -0.59 27.88 -21.24
CA ALA A 27 0.28 28.81 -20.54
C ALA A 27 -0.51 29.79 -19.65
N GLY A 28 -0.25 29.72 -18.33
CA GLY A 28 -0.86 30.61 -17.33
C GLY A 28 -2.29 30.22 -16.92
N VAL A 29 -2.81 29.11 -17.43
CA VAL A 29 -4.06 28.48 -16.97
C VAL A 29 -3.74 27.27 -16.10
N GLU A 30 -2.76 26.47 -16.50
CA GLU A 30 -2.37 25.22 -15.85
C GLU A 30 -0.86 24.97 -15.94
N VAL A 31 -0.36 24.06 -15.09
CA VAL A 31 1.08 23.72 -15.02
C VAL A 31 1.37 22.40 -15.76
N CYS A 32 0.37 21.53 -15.86
CA CYS A 32 0.41 20.25 -16.56
C CYS A 32 -1.02 19.90 -17.05
N ASP A 33 -1.14 18.91 -17.93
CA ASP A 33 -2.41 18.28 -18.33
C ASP A 33 -2.11 16.83 -18.76
N ASP A 34 -2.66 15.84 -18.06
CA ASP A 34 -2.50 14.41 -18.35
C ASP A 34 -3.72 13.79 -19.08
N GLY A 35 -4.59 14.65 -19.61
CA GLY A 35 -5.79 14.30 -20.37
C GLY A 35 -6.98 13.89 -19.50
N ASN A 36 -6.93 14.15 -18.20
CA ASN A 36 -8.05 13.94 -17.28
C ASN A 36 -8.05 14.99 -16.15
N VAL A 37 -9.05 14.92 -15.25
CA VAL A 37 -9.22 15.82 -14.10
C VAL A 37 -9.17 15.08 -12.76
N GLU A 38 -8.65 13.86 -12.76
CA GLU A 38 -8.61 13.01 -11.58
C GLU A 38 -7.44 13.43 -10.67
N GLU A 39 -7.58 13.17 -9.37
CA GLU A 39 -6.59 13.56 -8.35
C GLU A 39 -5.53 12.47 -8.09
N ASP A 40 -5.69 11.28 -8.68
CA ASP A 40 -4.78 10.14 -8.52
C ASP A 40 -3.74 10.01 -9.65
N GLY A 41 -3.74 10.96 -10.58
CA GLY A 41 -2.79 11.04 -11.70
C GLY A 41 -1.55 11.86 -11.38
N ALA A 42 -0.62 11.92 -12.34
CA ALA A 42 0.60 12.71 -12.21
C ALA A 42 0.37 14.23 -12.32
N CYS A 43 -0.87 14.64 -12.59
CA CYS A 43 -1.28 16.01 -12.83
C CYS A 43 -2.65 16.33 -12.19
N PRO A 44 -2.78 16.24 -10.86
CA PRO A 44 -4.05 16.41 -10.18
C PRO A 44 -4.60 17.83 -10.38
N ASN A 45 -5.82 17.94 -10.90
CA ASN A 45 -6.47 19.22 -11.18
C ASN A 45 -5.57 20.21 -11.98
N CYS A 46 -4.73 19.70 -12.87
CA CYS A 46 -3.82 20.48 -13.71
C CYS A 46 -2.79 21.32 -12.93
N GLN A 47 -2.43 20.82 -11.74
CA GLN A 47 -1.32 21.28 -10.91
C GLN A 47 -0.24 20.20 -10.80
N GLU A 48 0.97 20.61 -10.43
CA GLU A 48 2.01 19.63 -10.10
C GLU A 48 1.60 18.81 -8.88
N ALA A 49 1.78 17.49 -9.02
CA ALA A 49 1.78 16.54 -7.93
C ALA A 49 2.63 17.02 -6.76
N PHE A 50 2.11 16.90 -5.53
CA PHE A 50 2.91 17.20 -4.35
C PHE A 50 2.54 16.33 -3.16
N CYS A 51 3.57 15.96 -2.42
CA CYS A 51 3.42 15.16 -1.21
C CYS A 51 2.65 15.89 -0.11
N GLY A 52 1.73 15.18 0.53
CA GLY A 52 0.90 15.64 1.63
C GLY A 52 -0.40 16.31 1.19
N ASP A 53 -0.86 16.05 -0.03
CA ASP A 53 -2.12 16.60 -0.58
C ASP A 53 -3.34 15.72 -0.26
N GLY A 54 -3.11 14.51 0.26
CA GLY A 54 -4.13 13.54 0.64
C GLY A 54 -4.47 12.52 -0.45
N PHE A 55 -3.82 12.58 -1.61
CA PHE A 55 -4.01 11.69 -2.75
C PHE A 55 -2.72 10.93 -3.02
N VAL A 56 -2.84 9.66 -3.42
CA VAL A 56 -1.68 8.87 -3.86
C VAL A 56 -1.67 8.89 -5.38
N GLN A 57 -0.69 9.55 -5.94
CA GLN A 57 -0.55 9.79 -7.37
C GLN A 57 0.28 8.69 -8.03
N ASP A 58 -0.38 7.89 -8.88
CA ASP A 58 0.21 6.66 -9.42
C ASP A 58 1.48 6.94 -10.23
N GLY A 59 2.57 6.27 -9.87
CA GLY A 59 3.88 6.46 -10.50
C GLY A 59 4.62 7.74 -10.11
N VAL A 60 4.06 8.58 -9.22
CA VAL A 60 4.74 9.75 -8.64
C VAL A 60 5.17 9.50 -7.20
N GLU A 61 4.29 8.92 -6.38
CA GLU A 61 4.52 8.66 -4.95
C GLU A 61 4.16 7.24 -4.50
N ASP A 62 4.84 6.75 -3.46
CA ASP A 62 4.58 5.44 -2.87
C ASP A 62 3.45 5.49 -1.82
N CYS A 63 3.19 6.68 -1.28
CA CYS A 63 2.19 6.97 -0.24
C CYS A 63 1.86 8.46 -0.21
N ASP A 64 0.78 8.81 0.47
CA ASP A 64 0.44 10.17 0.92
C ASP A 64 -0.44 10.02 2.17
N ASP A 65 -0.05 10.66 3.28
CA ASP A 65 -0.80 10.63 4.55
C ASP A 65 -1.47 11.97 4.90
N GLY A 66 -1.61 12.84 3.90
CA GLY A 66 -2.26 14.14 3.97
C GLY A 66 -1.42 15.22 4.65
N ASN A 67 -0.13 14.97 4.88
CA ASN A 67 0.78 15.96 5.42
C ASN A 67 2.26 15.71 5.01
N ASN A 68 3.17 16.59 5.45
CA ASN A 68 4.62 16.55 5.11
C ASN A 68 5.50 16.33 6.36
N VAL A 69 4.97 15.62 7.35
CA VAL A 69 5.73 15.15 8.51
C VAL A 69 6.36 13.81 8.14
N SER A 70 7.47 13.47 8.81
CA SER A 70 8.08 12.15 8.68
C SER A 70 7.81 11.37 9.95
N ASN A 71 7.82 10.04 9.83
CA ASN A 71 7.55 9.05 10.88
C ASN A 71 6.07 8.93 11.29
N ASP A 72 5.14 9.29 10.41
CA ASP A 72 3.69 9.14 10.60
C ASP A 72 2.99 8.31 9.52
N GLY A 73 3.75 7.73 8.59
CA GLY A 73 3.20 6.79 7.62
C GLY A 73 3.72 7.00 6.22
N CYS A 74 3.97 8.24 5.86
CA CYS A 74 4.62 8.64 4.64
C CYS A 74 5.72 9.64 4.97
N ALA A 75 6.91 9.50 4.39
CA ALA A 75 7.93 10.51 4.58
C ALA A 75 7.55 11.81 3.84
N ALA A 76 8.13 12.94 4.25
CA ALA A 76 7.93 14.23 3.58
C ALA A 76 8.41 14.28 2.11
N ASP A 77 9.09 13.24 1.62
CA ASP A 77 9.44 13.03 0.22
C ASP A 77 8.59 11.95 -0.47
N CYS A 78 7.46 11.59 0.15
CA CYS A 78 6.48 10.62 -0.29
C CYS A 78 7.03 9.21 -0.53
N THR A 79 8.13 8.90 0.16
CA THR A 79 8.63 7.54 0.30
C THR A 79 7.90 6.83 1.43
N GLY A 80 7.52 5.58 1.19
CA GLY A 80 6.87 4.75 2.21
C GLY A 80 7.79 4.48 3.39
N GLU A 81 7.36 4.82 4.60
CA GLU A 81 8.06 4.51 5.86
C GLU A 81 7.63 3.13 6.43
N PHE A 82 7.26 2.22 5.54
CA PHE A 82 6.75 0.88 5.82
C PHE A 82 7.54 -0.15 5.00
N PRO A 83 7.52 -1.44 5.38
CA PRO A 83 8.29 -2.45 4.68
C PRO A 83 7.84 -2.62 3.22
N ALA A 84 8.79 -2.73 2.30
CA ALA A 84 8.50 -2.96 0.89
C ALA A 84 7.76 -4.29 0.66
N VAL A 85 6.89 -4.34 -0.35
CA VAL A 85 6.25 -5.58 -0.82
C VAL A 85 7.32 -6.61 -1.20
N CYS A 86 7.08 -7.88 -0.92
CA CYS A 86 8.04 -8.98 -1.05
C CYS A 86 9.23 -8.95 -0.09
N THR A 87 9.26 -8.05 0.90
CA THR A 87 10.20 -8.19 2.02
C THR A 87 9.99 -9.55 2.68
N THR A 88 11.06 -10.33 2.81
CA THR A 88 11.04 -11.65 3.46
C THR A 88 11.79 -11.61 4.77
N GLY A 89 11.45 -12.51 5.68
CA GLY A 89 12.17 -12.71 6.91
C GLY A 89 11.84 -14.05 7.57
N ASN A 90 12.40 -14.25 8.75
CA ASN A 90 12.19 -15.46 9.53
C ASN A 90 11.69 -15.07 10.92
N ASP A 91 10.80 -15.88 11.47
CA ASP A 91 10.39 -15.76 12.86
C ASP A 91 11.63 -15.90 13.78
N PRO A 92 11.88 -14.97 14.73
CA PRO A 92 13.13 -15.00 15.50
C PRO A 92 13.23 -16.19 16.47
N GLY A 93 12.12 -16.83 16.84
CA GLY A 93 12.11 -17.96 17.78
C GLY A 93 12.15 -19.31 17.07
N THR A 94 11.44 -19.45 15.94
CA THR A 94 11.23 -20.73 15.26
C THR A 94 11.94 -20.83 13.92
N ASN A 95 12.48 -19.71 13.42
CA ASN A 95 13.07 -19.56 12.09
C ASN A 95 12.07 -19.83 10.94
N SER A 96 10.76 -19.81 11.21
CA SER A 96 9.72 -20.01 10.19
C SER A 96 9.69 -18.83 9.21
N PRO A 97 9.76 -19.06 7.88
CA PRO A 97 9.84 -18.00 6.90
C PRO A 97 8.49 -17.31 6.69
N TRP A 98 8.52 -15.99 6.48
CA TRP A 98 7.37 -15.14 6.18
C TRP A 98 7.72 -14.11 5.09
N VAL A 99 6.69 -13.51 4.49
CA VAL A 99 6.79 -12.48 3.44
C VAL A 99 5.72 -11.40 3.62
N VAL A 100 6.07 -10.16 3.30
CA VAL A 100 5.14 -9.03 3.21
C VAL A 100 4.40 -9.07 1.87
N CYS A 101 3.07 -9.16 1.92
CA CYS A 101 2.20 -9.19 0.75
C CYS A 101 1.77 -7.79 0.29
N SER A 102 1.52 -6.92 1.26
CA SER A 102 1.17 -5.51 1.08
C SER A 102 1.53 -4.78 2.37
N ALA A 103 1.85 -3.50 2.26
CA ALA A 103 2.14 -2.66 3.40
C ALA A 103 1.80 -1.21 3.06
N ASN A 104 1.33 -0.49 4.06
CA ASN A 104 1.22 0.96 4.10
C ASN A 104 1.48 1.43 5.53
N ALA A 105 1.36 2.74 5.76
CA ALA A 105 1.48 3.40 7.05
C ALA A 105 0.74 2.71 8.21
N ASN A 106 -0.45 2.19 7.95
CA ASN A 106 -1.39 1.75 8.98
C ASN A 106 -1.47 0.24 9.11
N GLN A 107 -1.15 -0.49 8.04
CA GLN A 107 -1.29 -1.93 8.00
C GLN A 107 -0.28 -2.59 7.06
N ALA A 108 0.25 -3.74 7.47
CA ALA A 108 0.88 -4.70 6.56
C ALA A 108 0.16 -6.04 6.60
N TRP A 109 0.02 -6.67 5.44
CA TRP A 109 -0.41 -8.06 5.32
C TRP A 109 0.81 -8.95 5.20
N ILE A 110 0.97 -9.85 6.17
CA ILE A 110 2.06 -10.83 6.22
C ILE A 110 1.51 -12.20 5.88
N SER A 111 2.30 -12.99 5.16
CA SER A 111 1.95 -14.36 4.84
C SER A 111 3.15 -15.31 4.92
N ALA A 112 2.87 -16.60 5.03
CA ALA A 112 3.85 -17.67 5.02
C ALA A 112 3.36 -18.84 4.14
N ASN A 113 4.26 -19.42 3.34
CA ASN A 113 3.98 -20.61 2.53
C ASN A 113 4.06 -21.94 3.30
N SER A 114 4.33 -21.88 4.60
CA SER A 114 4.39 -23.03 5.48
C SER A 114 3.47 -22.79 6.68
N GLY A 115 2.80 -23.83 7.17
CA GLY A 115 1.96 -23.75 8.37
C GLY A 115 2.74 -23.61 9.68
N GLY A 116 3.95 -23.04 9.62
CA GLY A 116 4.92 -22.93 10.71
C GLY A 116 4.40 -22.18 11.94
N ASN A 117 5.27 -21.98 12.91
CA ASN A 117 4.94 -21.32 14.17
C ASN A 117 5.49 -19.89 14.14
N PHE A 118 4.62 -18.91 14.29
CA PHE A 118 4.98 -17.49 14.19
C PHE A 118 4.65 -16.75 15.48
N HIS A 119 5.50 -15.82 15.87
CA HIS A 119 5.29 -14.82 16.91
C HIS A 119 4.82 -13.53 16.22
N PRO A 120 3.53 -13.40 15.86
CA PRO A 120 3.07 -12.37 14.93
C PRO A 120 3.24 -10.97 15.51
N VAL A 121 3.12 -10.80 16.83
CA VAL A 121 3.37 -9.51 17.50
C VAL A 121 4.82 -9.08 17.33
N VAL A 122 5.78 -9.99 17.54
CA VAL A 122 7.21 -9.70 17.38
C VAL A 122 7.54 -9.35 15.93
N ILE A 123 6.97 -10.10 14.98
CA ILE A 123 7.16 -9.84 13.55
C ILE A 123 6.59 -8.47 13.17
N CYS A 124 5.38 -8.12 13.63
CA CYS A 124 4.78 -6.81 13.37
C CYS A 124 5.63 -5.67 13.93
N GLN A 125 6.13 -5.80 15.15
CA GLN A 125 7.02 -4.82 15.78
C GLN A 125 8.35 -4.67 15.02
N SER A 126 8.90 -5.77 14.50
CA SER A 126 10.12 -5.73 13.68
C SER A 126 9.93 -5.00 12.33
N LEU A 127 8.67 -4.89 11.89
CA LEU A 127 8.26 -4.21 10.65
C LEU A 127 7.74 -2.79 10.90
N GLY A 128 7.78 -2.29 12.15
CA GLY A 128 7.33 -0.94 12.49
C GLY A 128 5.87 -0.81 12.90
N TYR A 129 5.15 -1.91 13.11
CA TYR A 129 3.73 -1.91 13.51
C TYR A 129 3.54 -2.24 15.00
N ASN A 130 2.50 -1.68 15.62
CA ASN A 130 2.23 -1.88 17.05
C ASN A 130 1.82 -3.31 17.42
N THR A 131 0.92 -3.92 16.63
CA THR A 131 0.32 -5.21 16.99
C THR A 131 -0.26 -5.95 15.78
N VAL A 132 -0.93 -7.08 16.05
CA VAL A 132 -1.66 -7.87 15.07
C VAL A 132 -3.10 -7.39 14.99
N GLY A 133 -3.63 -7.23 13.78
CA GLY A 133 -5.02 -6.84 13.54
C GLY A 133 -5.94 -8.03 13.41
N GLN A 134 -5.75 -8.82 12.35
CA GLN A 134 -6.53 -10.01 12.02
C GLN A 134 -5.61 -11.15 11.60
N TRP A 135 -6.06 -12.39 11.75
CA TRP A 135 -5.26 -13.57 11.41
C TRP A 135 -6.16 -14.72 10.96
N GLY A 136 -5.63 -15.64 10.15
CA GLY A 136 -6.48 -16.58 9.43
C GLY A 136 -5.78 -17.53 8.48
N GLY A 137 -6.53 -18.10 7.54
CA GLY A 137 -5.97 -18.86 6.44
C GLY A 137 -5.41 -20.21 6.87
N THR A 138 -6.25 -21.24 6.78
CA THR A 138 -5.80 -22.64 6.94
C THR A 138 -5.24 -23.21 5.63
N CYS A 139 -5.71 -22.70 4.49
CA CYS A 139 -5.19 -22.91 3.14
C CYS A 139 -5.71 -21.79 2.21
N GLY A 140 -4.82 -21.10 1.50
CA GLY A 140 -5.20 -19.94 0.68
C GLY A 140 -4.04 -18.95 0.52
N ASN A 141 -3.98 -18.31 -0.64
CA ASN A 141 -2.79 -17.66 -1.22
C ASN A 141 -1.85 -16.97 -0.23
N VAL A 142 -0.69 -17.61 -0.06
CA VAL A 142 0.59 -16.91 0.14
C VAL A 142 0.74 -15.81 -0.89
N CYS A 143 1.47 -14.73 -0.60
CA CYS A 143 1.74 -13.66 -1.56
C CYS A 143 2.05 -14.23 -2.96
N GLY A 144 1.03 -14.29 -3.83
CA GLY A 144 1.10 -15.03 -5.09
C GLY A 144 2.10 -14.39 -6.06
N TYR A 145 2.32 -13.10 -5.86
CA TYR A 145 3.29 -12.29 -6.57
C TYR A 145 4.74 -12.59 -6.15
N CYS A 146 5.00 -12.80 -4.85
CA CYS A 146 6.37 -12.89 -4.33
C CYS A 146 6.91 -14.33 -4.18
N GLN A 147 6.06 -15.33 -3.94
CA GLN A 147 6.52 -16.68 -3.56
C GLN A 147 6.28 -17.80 -4.59
N GLY A 148 5.81 -17.47 -5.80
CA GLY A 148 5.96 -18.34 -6.98
C GLY A 148 5.48 -19.79 -6.84
N ALA A 149 4.41 -20.03 -6.07
CA ALA A 149 3.51 -21.19 -6.09
C ALA A 149 2.66 -21.12 -4.81
N THR A 150 1.36 -20.93 -4.97
CA THR A 150 0.42 -20.93 -3.83
C THR A 150 -0.09 -22.35 -3.59
N SER A 151 -0.32 -22.69 -2.32
CA SER A 151 -0.67 -24.06 -1.91
C SER A 151 -2.11 -24.49 -2.27
N CYS A 152 -2.90 -23.67 -2.98
CA CYS A 152 -4.26 -24.00 -3.44
C CYS A 152 -4.62 -23.16 -4.68
N MET A 153 -5.11 -23.80 -5.74
CA MET A 153 -5.31 -23.25 -7.10
C MET A 153 -6.45 -22.21 -7.28
N ASN A 154 -6.60 -21.20 -6.42
CA ASN A 154 -7.60 -20.12 -6.62
C ASN A 154 -7.01 -18.73 -6.34
N THR A 155 -7.56 -17.68 -6.96
CA THR A 155 -7.19 -16.26 -6.73
C THR A 155 -7.57 -15.83 -5.31
N GLY A 156 -6.69 -15.07 -4.66
CA GLY A 156 -6.65 -14.92 -3.20
C GLY A 156 -7.56 -13.81 -2.72
N SER A 157 -8.30 -14.06 -1.64
CA SER A 157 -8.94 -13.00 -0.86
C SER A 157 -8.39 -13.01 0.56
N MET A 158 -8.32 -11.83 1.20
CA MET A 158 -7.92 -11.67 2.59
C MET A 158 -9.00 -12.30 3.52
N GLN A 159 -9.04 -13.63 3.61
CA GLN A 159 -9.95 -14.34 4.50
C GLN A 159 -9.31 -14.65 5.84
N PHE A 160 -9.66 -13.85 6.85
CA PHE A 160 -9.21 -14.05 8.22
C PHE A 160 -10.15 -15.00 8.98
N ASP A 161 -10.02 -16.32 8.75
CA ASP A 161 -10.89 -17.35 9.35
C ASP A 161 -10.91 -17.34 10.90
N PHE A 162 -9.87 -16.80 11.55
CA PHE A 162 -9.80 -16.64 13.01
C PHE A 162 -10.19 -15.24 13.50
N GLY A 163 -10.50 -14.32 12.60
CA GLY A 163 -11.02 -12.98 12.90
C GLY A 163 -10.00 -12.03 13.53
N ASN A 164 -10.50 -11.12 14.36
CA ASN A 164 -9.70 -10.09 15.02
C ASN A 164 -8.78 -10.70 16.07
N TRP A 165 -7.57 -10.16 16.16
CA TRP A 165 -6.60 -10.52 17.19
C TRP A 165 -7.13 -10.17 18.58
N ASN A 166 -7.11 -11.15 19.47
CA ASN A 166 -7.54 -11.00 20.86
C ASN A 166 -6.38 -11.08 21.85
N GLY A 167 -5.13 -10.96 21.37
CA GLY A 167 -3.94 -11.12 22.20
C GLY A 167 -3.51 -12.56 22.44
N SER A 168 -4.12 -13.55 21.78
CA SER A 168 -3.78 -14.97 21.91
C SER A 168 -3.75 -15.66 20.55
N GLY A 169 -2.70 -16.44 20.30
CA GLY A 169 -2.63 -17.32 19.14
C GLY A 169 -3.17 -18.73 19.43
N ASN A 170 -3.37 -19.55 18.39
CA ASN A 170 -3.90 -20.92 18.51
C ASN A 170 -2.86 -21.96 18.97
N CYS A 171 -1.58 -21.63 19.01
CA CYS A 171 -0.52 -22.54 19.47
C CYS A 171 0.04 -22.20 20.85
N GLY A 172 -0.73 -21.45 21.65
CA GLY A 172 -0.31 -21.03 22.98
C GLY A 172 0.63 -19.82 22.91
N ALA A 173 1.55 -19.74 23.86
CA ALA A 173 2.51 -18.65 23.98
C ALA A 173 3.81 -19.16 24.62
N ASP A 174 4.92 -18.50 24.33
CA ASP A 174 6.20 -18.70 25.00
C ASP A 174 6.76 -17.37 25.54
N ALA A 175 8.07 -17.32 25.81
CA ALA A 175 8.74 -16.13 26.33
C ALA A 175 8.72 -14.93 25.35
N MET A 176 8.51 -15.17 24.06
CA MET A 176 8.40 -14.16 23.02
C MET A 176 6.95 -13.71 22.77
N GLY A 177 5.98 -14.40 23.38
CA GLY A 177 4.57 -14.03 23.36
C GLY A 177 3.69 -15.06 22.67
N PRO A 178 2.47 -14.66 22.25
CA PRO A 178 1.51 -15.55 21.62
C PRO A 178 2.03 -16.12 20.30
N ILE A 179 1.73 -17.39 20.04
CA ILE A 179 2.16 -18.12 18.83
C ILE A 179 0.93 -18.46 17.99
N ILE A 180 0.98 -18.10 16.72
CA ILE A 180 0.03 -18.60 15.72
C ILE A 180 0.68 -19.73 14.91
N CYS A 181 -0.09 -20.76 14.59
CA CYS A 181 0.36 -21.93 13.84
C CYS A 181 -0.75 -22.46 12.95
N ASN A 182 -0.42 -23.29 11.95
CA ASN A 182 -1.40 -23.78 10.97
C ASN A 182 -2.22 -22.63 10.33
N THR A 183 -1.66 -21.42 10.34
CA THR A 183 -2.16 -20.20 9.72
C THR A 183 -1.11 -19.73 8.74
N VAL A 184 -1.55 -19.24 7.59
CA VAL A 184 -0.65 -18.78 6.52
C VAL A 184 -0.61 -17.27 6.40
N HIS A 185 -1.37 -16.51 7.20
CA HIS A 185 -1.33 -15.05 7.14
C HIS A 185 -1.89 -14.32 8.37
N TRP A 186 -1.48 -13.07 8.54
CA TRP A 186 -2.00 -12.13 9.52
C TRP A 186 -1.78 -10.69 9.05
N THR A 187 -2.49 -9.73 9.64
CA THR A 187 -2.21 -8.31 9.46
C THR A 187 -1.47 -7.75 10.66
N CYS A 188 -0.50 -6.90 10.39
CA CYS A 188 0.12 -5.99 11.33
C CYS A 188 -0.58 -4.64 11.23
N VAL A 189 -0.88 -4.00 12.36
CA VAL A 189 -1.59 -2.72 12.42
C VAL A 189 -0.99 -1.82 13.49
N ASN A 190 -1.16 -0.50 13.31
CA ASN A 190 -0.88 0.52 14.31
C ASN A 190 -2.05 0.75 15.27
#